data_AF-A0A1E3PF78-F1
#
_entry.id   AF-A0A1E3PF78-F1
#
_cell.length_a   1.000
_cell.length_b   1.000
_cell.length_c   1.000
_cell.angle_alpha   90.00
_cell.angle_beta   90.00
_cell.angle_gamma   90.00
#
_symmetry.space_group_name_H-M   'P 1'
#
loop_
_entity.id
_entity.type
_entity.pdbx_description
1 polymer ?
#
loop_
_entity_poly.entity_id
_entity_poly.type
_entity_poly.pdbx_seq_one_letter_code
_entity_poly.pdbx_strand_id
1 'polypeptide(L)'
;MSASFAPQCTEKKKSYDNCFNEWYNEKFLKGVATVNECEDTWREYEECVQSALAEKGIKKMLDQAEKEAPFKKNGVLTGSEEVSFTKDSKN
;
A
#
# COMPACT_ATOMS: atom_id res chain seq x y z
N MET A 1 2.97 -16.72 -2.66
CA MET A 1 2.95 -15.77 -1.52
C MET A 1 4.31 -15.09 -1.44
N SER A 2 4.33 -13.76 -1.38
CA SER A 2 5.56 -12.99 -1.22
C SER A 2 6.06 -13.02 0.23
N ALA A 3 7.36 -12.82 0.42
CA ALA A 3 7.94 -12.65 1.75
C ALA A 3 7.67 -11.23 2.27
N SER A 4 7.57 -11.08 3.60
CA SER A 4 7.64 -9.76 4.23
C SER A 4 9.11 -9.28 4.24
N PHE A 5 9.32 -7.96 4.26
CA PHE A 5 10.67 -7.39 4.48
C PHE A 5 11.24 -7.78 5.86
N ALA A 6 10.34 -8.08 6.80
CA ALA A 6 10.63 -8.59 8.13
C ALA A 6 10.31 -10.10 8.15
N PRO A 7 11.32 -10.99 8.11
CA PRO A 7 11.11 -12.43 7.99
C PRO A 7 10.15 -13.00 9.04
N GLN A 8 10.20 -12.48 10.27
CA GLN A 8 9.33 -12.85 11.39
C GLN A 8 7.84 -12.58 11.12
N CYS A 9 7.50 -11.66 10.22
CA CYS A 9 6.12 -11.34 9.86
C CYS A 9 5.60 -12.14 8.66
N THR A 10 6.42 -13.02 8.06
CA THR A 10 6.07 -13.70 6.80
C THR A 10 4.89 -14.65 6.96
N GLU A 11 4.81 -15.42 8.04
CA GLU A 11 3.68 -16.34 8.25
C GLU A 11 2.38 -15.57 8.52
N LYS A 12 2.44 -14.48 9.28
CA LYS A 12 1.30 -13.59 9.50
C LYS A 12 0.82 -12.95 8.20
N LYS A 13 1.76 -12.52 7.35
CA LYS A 13 1.46 -12.03 6.00
C LYS A 13 0.73 -13.08 5.16
N LYS A 14 1.21 -14.32 5.12
CA LYS A 14 0.57 -15.40 4.35
C LYS A 14 -0.86 -15.64 4.81
N SER A 15 -1.09 -15.65 6.13
CA SER A 15 -2.41 -15.84 6.72
C SER A 15 -3.37 -14.73 6.26
N TYR A 16 -2.96 -13.47 6.41
CA TYR A 16 -3.74 -12.31 5.97
C TYR A 16 -3.97 -12.30 4.45
N ASP A 17 -2.91 -12.49 3.64
CA ASP A 17 -3.00 -12.47 2.18
C ASP A 17 -3.95 -13.58 1.67
N ASN A 18 -3.94 -14.77 2.29
CA ASN A 18 -4.88 -15.85 1.94
C ASN A 18 -6.34 -15.41 2.18
N CYS A 19 -6.64 -14.89 3.37
CA CYS A 19 -7.97 -14.38 3.71
C CYS A 19 -8.40 -13.26 2.76
N PHE A 20 -7.53 -12.27 2.56
CA PHE A 20 -7.80 -11.12 1.71
C PHE A 20 -8.06 -11.54 0.26
N ASN A 21 -7.26 -12.45 -0.30
CA ASN A 21 -7.44 -12.88 -1.68
C ASN A 21 -8.79 -13.59 -1.90
N GLU A 22 -9.22 -14.41 -0.95
CA GLU A 22 -10.54 -15.05 -1.01
C GLU A 22 -11.66 -14.00 -0.91
N TRP A 23 -11.62 -13.15 0.11
CA TRP A 23 -12.60 -12.08 0.32
C TRP A 23 -12.67 -11.11 -0.87
N TYR A 24 -11.52 -10.71 -1.42
CA TYR A 24 -11.44 -9.77 -2.53
C TYR A 24 -12.11 -10.33 -3.79
N ASN A 25 -11.85 -11.60 -4.13
CA ASN A 25 -12.41 -12.25 -5.31
C ASN A 25 -13.88 -12.62 -5.14
N GLU A 26 -14.25 -13.16 -3.97
CA GLU A 26 -15.57 -13.75 -3.76
C GLU A 26 -16.61 -12.76 -3.21
N LYS A 27 -16.17 -11.67 -2.57
CA LYS A 27 -17.07 -10.71 -1.93
C LYS A 27 -16.94 -9.32 -2.55
N PHE A 28 -15.75 -8.74 -2.48
CA PHE A 28 -15.55 -7.34 -2.86
C PHE A 28 -15.80 -7.10 -4.35
N LEU A 29 -15.11 -7.83 -5.23
CA LEU A 29 -15.25 -7.67 -6.69
C LEU A 29 -16.66 -8.04 -7.20
N LYS A 30 -17.38 -8.89 -6.47
CA LYS A 30 -18.76 -9.28 -6.80
C LYS A 30 -19.81 -8.33 -6.21
N GLY A 31 -19.39 -7.31 -5.46
CA GLY A 31 -20.29 -6.34 -4.82
C GLY A 31 -21.13 -6.91 -3.67
N VAL A 32 -20.72 -8.04 -3.09
CA VAL A 32 -21.46 -8.74 -2.03
C VAL A 32 -21.19 -8.13 -0.66
N ALA A 33 -19.94 -7.76 -0.37
CA ALA A 33 -19.55 -7.16 0.90
C ALA A 33 -18.43 -6.14 0.72
N THR A 34 -18.50 -5.07 1.51
CA THR A 34 -17.46 -4.03 1.63
C THR A 34 -16.79 -4.04 3.00
N VAL A 35 -17.25 -4.89 3.91
CA VAL A 35 -16.72 -5.01 5.27
C VAL A 35 -15.52 -5.96 5.25
N ASN A 36 -14.46 -5.59 5.96
CA ASN A 36 -13.26 -6.40 6.09
C ASN A 36 -13.51 -7.61 7.00
N GLU A 37 -13.60 -8.80 6.41
CA GLU A 37 -13.77 -10.06 7.15
C GLU A 37 -12.43 -10.62 7.68
N CYS A 38 -11.31 -10.02 7.30
CA CYS A 38 -9.95 -10.47 7.62
C CYS A 38 -9.29 -9.65 8.74
N GLU A 39 -10.09 -8.88 9.50
CA GLU A 39 -9.60 -7.90 10.48
C GLU A 39 -8.65 -8.50 11.52
N ASP A 40 -8.94 -9.71 12.03
CA ASP A 40 -8.09 -10.36 13.03
C ASP A 40 -6.70 -10.70 12.46
N THR A 41 -6.68 -11.35 11.29
CA THR A 41 -5.42 -11.68 10.59
C THR A 41 -4.65 -10.44 10.16
N TRP A 42 -5.36 -9.36 9.83
CA TRP A 42 -4.77 -8.07 9.50
C TRP A 42 -4.06 -7.46 10.71
N ARG A 43 -4.74 -7.38 11.86
CA ARG A 43 -4.19 -6.79 13.10
C ARG A 43 -2.89 -7.47 13.51
N GLU A 44 -2.85 -8.80 13.50
CA GLU A 44 -1.63 -9.54 13.82
C GLU A 44 -0.47 -9.22 12.87
N TYR A 45 -0.75 -9.14 11.57
CA TYR A 45 0.27 -8.81 10.57
C TYR A 45 0.73 -7.37 10.67
N GLU A 46 -0.20 -6.43 10.81
CA GLU A 46 0.03 -5.00 10.93
C GLU A 46 0.93 -4.69 12.12
N GLU A 47 0.62 -5.20 13.31
CA GLU A 47 1.42 -4.99 14.52
C GLU A 47 2.88 -5.45 14.35
N CYS A 48 3.08 -6.61 13.71
CA CYS A 48 4.41 -7.13 13.41
C CYS A 48 5.19 -6.20 12.47
N VAL A 49 4.55 -5.75 11.39
CA VAL A 49 5.15 -4.88 10.39
C VAL A 49 5.46 -3.50 10.95
N GLN A 50 4.53 -2.89 11.69
CA GLN A 50 4.75 -1.56 12.28
C GLN A 50 5.92 -1.56 13.25
N SER A 51 6.08 -2.62 14.05
CA SER A 51 7.23 -2.81 14.94
C SER A 51 8.54 -2.87 14.14
N ALA A 52 8.59 -3.69 13.09
CA ALA A 52 9.78 -3.82 12.25
C ALA A 52 10.11 -2.55 11.43
N LEU A 53 9.11 -1.75 11.06
CA LEU A 53 9.30 -0.45 10.39
C LEU A 53 9.95 0.58 11.31
N ALA A 54 9.58 0.58 12.59
CA ALA A 54 10.18 1.46 13.60
C ALA A 54 11.66 1.13 13.79
N GLU A 55 12.02 -0.16 13.89
CA GLU A 55 13.41 -0.62 14.00
C GLU A 55 14.28 -0.26 12.79
N LYS A 56 13.70 -0.27 11.58
CA LYS A 56 14.39 0.07 10.33
C LYS A 56 14.64 1.56 10.15
N GLY A 57 13.99 2.44 10.92
CA GLY A 57 14.14 3.89 10.82
C GLY A 57 13.49 4.54 9.58
N ILE A 58 12.83 3.77 8.71
CA ILE A 58 12.17 4.28 7.49
C ILE A 58 10.76 4.82 7.75
N LYS A 59 10.21 4.61 8.95
CA LYS A 59 8.83 4.96 9.29
C LYS A 59 8.48 6.41 8.98
N LYS A 60 9.39 7.37 9.27
CA LYS A 60 9.13 8.80 9.00
C LYS A 60 8.94 9.11 7.51
N MET A 61 9.69 8.44 6.64
CA MET A 61 9.58 8.64 5.19
C MET A 61 8.28 8.02 4.67
N LEU A 62 7.91 6.85 5.19
CA LEU A 62 6.64 6.20 4.87
C LEU A 62 5.44 7.08 5.30
N ASP A 63 5.45 7.57 6.55
CA ASP A 63 4.39 8.44 7.09
C ASP A 63 4.25 9.75 6.29
N GLN A 64 5.35 10.24 5.69
CA GLN A 64 5.32 11.40 4.81
C GLN A 64 4.69 11.05 3.45
N ALA A 65 5.13 9.96 2.83
CA ALA A 65 4.62 9.50 1.54
C ALA A 65 3.11 9.18 1.59
N GLU A 66 2.63 8.58 2.67
CA GLU A 66 1.19 8.29 2.86
C GLU A 66 0.32 9.55 2.83
N LYS A 67 0.85 10.71 3.24
CA LYS A 67 0.12 11.99 3.27
C LYS A 67 0.05 12.69 1.91
N GLU A 68 0.89 12.32 0.95
CA GLU A 68 1.02 13.02 -0.33
C GLU A 68 -0.22 12.87 -1.22
N ALA A 69 -1.06 11.86 -0.98
CA ALA A 69 -2.36 11.67 -1.62
C ALA A 69 -2.35 11.94 -3.14
N PRO A 70 -1.54 11.21 -3.92
CA PRO A 70 -1.18 11.57 -5.31
C PRO A 70 -2.38 11.66 -6.26
N PHE A 71 -3.47 10.95 -5.97
CA PHE A 71 -4.67 10.93 -6.81
C PHE A 71 -5.64 12.09 -6.56
N LYS A 72 -5.43 12.94 -5.54
CA LYS A 72 -6.27 14.14 -5.32
C LYS A 72 -6.20 15.15 -6.46
N LYS A 73 -5.14 15.09 -7.28
CA LYS A 73 -4.97 15.88 -8.50
C LYS A 73 -4.90 14.98 -9.74
N ASN A 74 -5.83 14.03 -9.89
CA ASN A 74 -5.85 13.08 -11.01
C ASN A 74 -4.53 12.32 -11.23
N GLY A 75 -3.76 12.07 -10.16
CA GLY A 75 -2.48 11.35 -10.24
C GLY A 75 -1.26 12.23 -10.58
N VAL A 76 -1.40 13.55 -10.64
CA VAL A 76 -0.27 14.48 -10.83
C VAL A 76 0.53 14.60 -9.53
N LEU A 77 1.77 14.10 -9.55
CA LEU A 77 2.71 14.18 -8.43
C LEU A 77 3.09 15.65 -8.17
N THR A 78 2.83 16.15 -6.96
CA THR A 78 3.22 17.51 -6.58
C THR A 78 4.69 17.53 -6.20
N GLY A 79 5.57 18.00 -7.10
CA GLY A 79 7.00 18.12 -6.83
C GLY A 79 7.92 17.96 -8.05
N SER A 80 7.42 17.50 -9.20
CA SER A 80 8.11 17.69 -10.48
C SER A 80 7.75 19.07 -11.00
N GLU A 81 8.71 19.99 -11.02
CA GLU A 81 8.62 21.19 -11.86
C GLU A 81 8.10 20.78 -13.24
N GLU A 82 7.15 21.55 -13.77
CA GLU A 82 6.68 21.39 -15.13
C GLU A 82 7.90 21.41 -16.06
N VAL A 83 8.33 20.25 -16.53
CA VAL A 83 9.12 20.21 -17.77
C VAL A 83 8.12 20.54 -18.86
N SER A 84 7.92 21.85 -19.04
CA SER A 84 7.27 22.41 -20.20
C SER A 84 8.02 21.87 -21.41
N PHE A 85 7.41 20.93 -22.12
CA PHE A 85 7.87 20.53 -23.44
C PHE A 85 7.66 21.74 -24.33
N THR A 86 8.65 22.64 -24.38
CA THR A 86 8.65 23.75 -25.31
C THR A 86 8.55 23.16 -26.70
N LYS A 87 7.44 23.49 -27.33
CA LYS A 87 7.09 23.11 -28.69
C LYS A 87 8.10 23.79 -29.62
N ASP A 88 9.23 23.14 -29.89
CA ASP A 88 10.16 23.59 -30.92
C ASP A 88 9.54 23.38 -32.30
N SER A 89 8.77 24.39 -32.68
CA SER A 89 8.47 24.75 -34.06
C SER A 89 9.76 25.24 -34.72
N LYS A 90 10.37 24.39 -35.57
CA LYS A 90 11.07 24.70 -36.84
C LYS A 90 12.02 23.57 -37.22
N ASN A 91 11.67 22.78 -38.22
CA ASN A 91 12.10 22.99 -39.61
C ASN A 91 11.43 21.95 -40.51
#